data_AF-Q0RX38-F1
#
_entry.id   AF-Q0RX38-F1
#
_cell.length_a   1.000
_cell.length_b   1.000
_cell.length_c   1.000
_cell.angle_alpha   90.00
_cell.angle_beta   90.00
_cell.angle_gamma   90.00
#
_symmetry.space_group_name_H-M   'P 1'
#
loop_
_entity.id
_entity.type
_entity.pdbx_description
1 polymer ?
#
loop_
_entity_poly.entity_id
_entity_poly.type
_entity_poly.pdbx_seq_one_letter_code
_entity_poly.pdbx_strand_id
1 'polypeptide(L)'
;MNQNHPFVLEMAFRLVALHRAGESKKALWLRKQRQAMTIDDDQLKDALAVIYRLPDQSAEAMEDWVRTRYLEDGLEKGYAQEGTEDPLWLLAAKAHTHYGDLKQAS
;
A
#
# COMPACT_ATOMS: atom_id res chain seq x y z
N MET A 1 -1.05 22.35 -0.06
CA MET A 1 -0.26 21.40 -0.86
C MET A 1 0.95 20.99 -0.03
N ASN A 2 1.03 19.72 0.35
CA ASN A 2 2.04 19.19 1.28
C ASN A 2 3.41 19.12 0.56
N GLN A 3 4.43 19.82 1.06
CA GLN A 3 5.73 20.01 0.39
C GLN A 3 6.52 18.69 0.15
N ASN A 4 6.09 17.58 0.77
CA ASN A 4 6.75 16.27 0.67
C ASN A 4 6.13 15.31 -0.35
N HIS A 5 5.08 15.71 -1.09
CA HIS A 5 4.31 14.80 -1.96
C HIS A 5 5.15 13.98 -2.98
N PRO A 6 6.17 14.55 -3.67
CA PRO A 6 7.00 13.76 -4.58
C PRO A 6 7.83 12.67 -3.88
N PHE A 7 8.37 12.97 -2.70
CA PHE A 7 9.16 12.01 -1.92
C PHE A 7 8.29 10.89 -1.34
N VAL A 8 7.07 11.22 -0.90
CA VAL A 8 6.09 10.22 -0.42
C VAL A 8 5.71 9.26 -1.55
N LEU A 9 5.41 9.78 -2.75
CA LEU A 9 5.12 8.95 -3.92
C LEU A 9 6.29 8.06 -4.30
N GLU A 10 7.53 8.60 -4.32
CA GLU A 10 8.72 7.79 -4.60
C GLU A 10 8.89 6.67 -3.58
N MET A 11 8.67 6.96 -2.29
CA MET A 11 8.69 5.95 -1.24
C MET A 11 7.63 4.87 -1.47
N ALA A 12 6.39 5.26 -1.77
CA ALA A 12 5.31 4.33 -2.07
C ALA A 12 5.65 3.43 -3.28
N PHE A 13 6.19 3.99 -4.37
CA PHE A 13 6.66 3.23 -5.53
C PHE A 13 7.76 2.22 -5.16
N ARG A 14 8.74 2.62 -4.35
CA ARG A 14 9.83 1.74 -3.90
C ARG A 14 9.30 0.59 -3.05
N LEU A 15 8.38 0.86 -2.13
CA LEU A 15 7.77 -0.18 -1.29
C LEU A 15 7.00 -1.17 -2.16
N VAL A 16 6.15 -0.67 -3.06
CA VAL A 16 5.42 -1.50 -4.02
C VAL A 16 6.35 -2.37 -4.88
N ALA A 17 7.45 -1.80 -5.37
CA ALA A 17 8.44 -2.55 -6.16
C ALA A 17 9.13 -3.65 -5.35
N LEU A 18 9.52 -3.37 -4.09
CA LEU A 18 10.10 -4.36 -3.19
C LEU A 18 9.11 -5.50 -2.90
N HIS A 19 7.83 -5.20 -2.68
CA HIS A 19 6.83 -6.26 -2.47
C HIS A 19 6.61 -7.13 -3.70
N ARG A 20 6.55 -6.53 -4.90
CA ARG A 20 6.47 -7.29 -6.16
C ARG A 20 7.63 -8.26 -6.35
N ALA A 21 8.81 -7.92 -5.83
CA ALA A 21 9.99 -8.79 -5.84
C ALA A 21 9.99 -9.84 -4.71
N GLY A 22 8.95 -9.92 -3.87
CA GLY A 22 8.89 -10.79 -2.70
C GLY A 22 9.73 -10.28 -1.51
N GLU A 23 10.24 -9.06 -1.56
CA GLU A 23 11.22 -8.50 -0.63
C GLU A 23 10.57 -7.71 0.52
N SER A 24 9.50 -8.26 1.11
CA SER A 24 8.69 -7.57 2.11
C SER A 24 9.48 -7.14 3.36
N LYS A 25 10.51 -7.89 3.73
CA LYS A 25 11.42 -7.53 4.83
C LYS A 25 12.24 -6.27 4.51
N LYS A 26 12.66 -6.10 3.25
CA LYS A 26 13.40 -4.90 2.81
C LYS A 26 12.49 -3.68 2.80
N ALA A 27 11.22 -3.83 2.43
CA ALA A 27 10.24 -2.75 2.49
C ALA A 27 10.00 -2.27 3.94
N LEU A 28 9.83 -3.21 4.88
CA LEU A 28 9.76 -2.90 6.31
C LEU A 28 11.03 -2.22 6.83
N TRP A 29 12.21 -2.68 6.40
CA TRP A 29 13.48 -2.05 6.76
C TRP A 29 13.63 -0.64 6.19
N LEU A 30 13.18 -0.41 4.94
CA LEU A 30 13.18 0.91 4.32
C LEU A 30 12.39 1.93 5.15
N ARG A 31 11.25 1.51 5.72
CA ARG A 31 10.44 2.35 6.62
C ARG A 31 11.11 2.73 7.93
N LYS A 32 12.12 1.98 8.36
CA LYS A 32 12.92 2.29 9.56
C LYS A 32 14.03 3.29 9.28
N GLN A 33 14.25 3.70 8.03
CA GLN A 33 15.25 4.72 7.72
C GLN A 33 14.77 6.10 8.13
N ARG A 34 15.70 6.94 8.61
CA ARG A 34 15.42 8.28 9.16
C ARG A 34 14.57 9.16 8.24
N GLN A 35 14.79 9.10 6.93
CA GLN A 35 14.02 9.87 5.96
C GLN A 35 12.60 9.31 5.76
N ALA A 36 12.41 7.99 5.86
CA ALA A 36 11.09 7.36 5.74
C ALA A 36 10.24 7.51 7.01
N MET A 37 10.88 7.77 8.15
CA MET A 37 10.19 8.04 9.43
C MET A 37 9.49 9.40 9.47
N THR A 38 9.82 10.33 8.56
CA THR A 38 9.10 11.61 8.43
C THR A 38 7.84 11.49 7.57
N ILE A 39 7.56 10.31 7.03
CA ILE A 39 6.34 10.00 6.29
C ILE A 39 5.45 9.21 7.25
N ASP A 40 4.28 9.75 7.56
CA ASP A 40 3.28 9.02 8.34
C ASP A 40 2.54 7.98 7.48
N ASP A 41 1.77 7.12 8.13
CA ASP A 41 1.08 6.02 7.46
C ASP A 41 -0.02 6.54 6.52
N ASP A 42 -0.66 7.67 6.83
CA ASP A 42 -1.78 8.21 6.05
C ASP A 42 -1.29 8.84 4.75
N GLN A 43 -0.20 9.60 4.80
CA GLN A 43 0.50 10.08 3.61
C GLN A 43 0.89 8.92 2.68
N LEU A 44 1.31 7.79 3.24
CA LEU A 44 1.67 6.63 2.46
C LEU A 44 0.44 5.93 1.86
N LYS A 45 -0.68 5.85 2.60
CA LYS A 45 -1.96 5.33 2.09
C LYS A 45 -2.50 6.20 0.96
N ASP A 46 -2.50 7.53 1.11
CA ASP A 46 -2.87 8.49 0.07
C ASP A 46 -2.04 8.25 -1.20
N ALA A 47 -0.71 8.20 -1.06
CA ALA A 47 0.20 7.97 -2.17
C ALA A 47 -0.02 6.61 -2.85
N LEU A 48 -0.32 5.57 -2.07
CA LEU A 48 -0.73 4.29 -2.61
C LEU A 48 -2.05 4.41 -3.36
N ALA A 49 -3.05 5.13 -2.84
CA ALA A 49 -4.34 5.32 -3.50
C ALA A 49 -4.20 5.98 -4.87
N VAL A 50 -3.26 6.94 -4.98
CA VAL A 50 -2.83 7.52 -6.26
C VAL A 50 -2.22 6.45 -7.19
N ILE A 51 -1.29 5.64 -6.70
CA ILE A 51 -0.64 4.56 -7.47
C ILE A 51 -1.68 3.56 -7.99
N TYR A 52 -2.64 3.19 -7.14
CA TYR A 52 -3.72 2.26 -7.47
C TYR A 52 -4.85 2.91 -8.26
N ARG A 53 -4.82 4.23 -8.46
CA ARG A 53 -5.86 5.00 -9.17
C ARG A 53 -7.26 4.75 -8.60
N LEU A 54 -7.35 4.69 -7.27
CA LEU A 54 -8.64 4.58 -6.60
C LEU A 54 -9.50 5.80 -6.96
N PRO A 55 -10.84 5.62 -7.10
CA PRO A 55 -11.75 6.73 -7.37
C PRO A 55 -11.67 7.83 -6.31
N ASP A 56 -11.52 7.42 -5.05
CA ASP A 56 -11.15 8.27 -3.94
C ASP A 56 -9.69 7.97 -3.54
N GLN A 57 -8.87 9.02 -3.53
CA GLN A 57 -7.43 8.95 -3.26
C GLN A 57 -7.09 9.24 -1.79
N SER A 58 -8.10 9.22 -0.91
CA SER A 58 -7.94 9.34 0.53
C SER A 58 -7.35 8.05 1.14
N ALA A 59 -6.69 8.22 2.29
CA ALA A 59 -6.21 7.14 3.12
C ALA A 59 -7.34 6.21 3.54
N GLU A 60 -8.51 6.76 3.86
CA GLU A 60 -9.72 6.02 4.27
C GLU A 60 -10.19 5.10 3.15
N ALA A 61 -10.31 5.60 1.92
CA ALA A 61 -10.68 4.79 0.77
C ALA A 61 -9.66 3.68 0.48
N MET A 62 -8.37 3.95 0.70
CA MET A 62 -7.33 2.92 0.63
C MET A 62 -7.52 1.83 1.69
N GLU A 63 -7.79 2.21 2.95
CA GLU A 63 -8.04 1.24 4.01
C GLU A 63 -9.25 0.36 3.71
N ASP A 64 -10.37 0.98 3.34
CA ASP A 64 -11.60 0.28 2.99
C ASP A 64 -11.35 -0.67 1.82
N TRP A 65 -10.64 -0.21 0.79
CA TRP A 65 -10.29 -1.05 -0.35
C TRP A 65 -9.43 -2.26 0.06
N VAL A 66 -8.40 -2.08 0.89
CA VAL A 66 -7.57 -3.20 1.39
C VAL A 66 -8.41 -4.19 2.20
N ARG A 67 -9.28 -3.70 3.08
CA ARG A 67 -10.11 -4.55 3.93
C ARG A 67 -11.08 -5.37 3.09
N THR A 68 -11.81 -4.74 2.18
CA THR A 68 -12.84 -5.40 1.36
C THR A 68 -12.25 -6.24 0.23
N ARG A 69 -11.15 -5.82 -0.40
CA ARG A 69 -10.61 -6.54 -1.57
C ARG A 69 -9.49 -7.48 -1.21
N TYR A 70 -8.50 -7.03 -0.46
CA TYR A 70 -7.33 -7.87 -0.21
C TYR A 70 -7.58 -8.88 0.90
N LEU A 71 -8.13 -8.44 2.03
CA LEU A 71 -8.31 -9.32 3.20
C LEU A 71 -9.47 -10.29 2.99
N GLU A 72 -10.67 -9.83 2.60
CA GLU A 72 -11.81 -10.73 2.37
C GLU A 72 -11.50 -11.81 1.31
N ASP A 73 -11.08 -11.39 0.10
CA ASP A 73 -10.73 -12.33 -0.98
C ASP A 73 -9.51 -13.18 -0.65
N GLY A 74 -8.54 -12.62 0.08
CA GLY A 74 -7.32 -13.32 0.45
C GLY A 74 -7.55 -14.41 1.49
N LEU A 75 -8.50 -14.20 2.40
CA LEU A 75 -8.95 -15.23 3.33
C LEU A 75 -9.70 -16.34 2.59
N GLU A 76 -10.56 -15.98 1.63
CA GLU A 76 -11.31 -16.95 0.82
C GLU A 76 -10.38 -17.79 -0.08
N LYS A 77 -9.39 -17.16 -0.72
CA LYS A 77 -8.47 -17.80 -1.69
C LYS A 77 -7.16 -18.31 -1.07
N GLY A 78 -6.95 -18.09 0.22
CA GLY A 78 -5.83 -18.63 0.98
C GLY A 78 -4.48 -17.92 0.81
N TYR A 79 -4.45 -16.69 0.30
CA TYR A 79 -3.22 -15.88 0.20
C TYR A 79 -3.08 -14.81 1.30
N ALA A 80 -4.13 -14.54 2.07
CA ALA A 80 -4.08 -13.74 3.28
C ALA A 80 -4.32 -14.62 4.51
N GLN A 81 -3.81 -14.18 5.67
CA GLN A 81 -4.01 -14.84 6.95
C GLN A 81 -4.75 -13.91 7.89
N GLU A 82 -5.68 -14.48 8.65
CA GLU A 82 -6.39 -13.78 9.70
C GLU A 82 -5.41 -13.35 10.80
N GLY A 83 -5.58 -12.13 11.32
CA GLY A 83 -4.70 -11.60 12.36
C GLY A 83 -3.30 -11.18 11.89
N THR A 84 -3.11 -10.91 10.60
CA THR A 84 -1.83 -10.35 10.13
C THR A 84 -1.52 -9.03 10.84
N GLU A 85 -0.31 -8.93 11.41
CA GLU A 85 0.17 -7.71 12.11
C GLU A 85 0.80 -6.69 11.15
N ASP A 86 0.73 -6.95 9.84
CA ASP A 86 1.30 -6.05 8.85
C ASP A 86 0.52 -4.73 8.79
N PRO A 87 1.21 -3.57 8.73
CA PRO A 87 0.52 -2.30 8.60
C PRO A 87 -0.27 -2.19 7.30
N LEU A 88 -1.32 -1.37 7.29
CA LEU A 88 -2.25 -1.26 6.16
C LEU A 88 -1.57 -0.86 4.85
N TRP A 89 -0.57 0.02 4.88
CA TRP A 89 0.20 0.38 3.68
C TRP A 89 0.97 -0.81 3.10
N LEU A 90 1.40 -1.75 3.95
CA LEU A 90 2.09 -2.98 3.54
C LEU A 90 1.10 -3.95 2.92
N LEU A 91 -0.08 -4.11 3.54
CA LEU A 91 -1.18 -4.90 2.97
C LEU A 91 -1.65 -4.34 1.63
N ALA A 92 -1.78 -3.02 1.51
CA ALA A 92 -2.04 -2.34 0.25
C ALA A 92 -0.97 -2.67 -0.79
N ALA A 93 0.31 -2.56 -0.46
CA ALA A 93 1.40 -2.89 -1.39
C ALA A 93 1.40 -4.36 -1.82
N LYS A 94 1.04 -5.29 -0.91
CA LYS A 94 0.84 -6.71 -1.23
C LYS A 94 -0.36 -6.94 -2.14
N ALA A 95 -1.46 -6.23 -1.93
CA ALA A 95 -2.64 -6.36 -2.79
C ALA A 95 -2.32 -6.12 -4.27
N HIS A 96 -1.30 -5.33 -4.58
CA HIS A 96 -0.84 -5.13 -5.96
C HIS A 96 -0.44 -6.40 -6.69
N THR A 97 0.18 -7.35 -5.98
CA THR A 97 0.66 -8.58 -6.61
C THR A 97 -0.50 -9.47 -7.06
N HIS A 98 -1.71 -9.21 -6.56
CA HIS A 98 -2.92 -9.96 -6.86
C HIS A 98 -3.87 -9.21 -7.79
N TYR A 99 -3.95 -7.87 -7.68
CA TYR A 99 -4.97 -7.08 -8.38
C TYR A 99 -4.43 -6.12 -9.45
N GLY A 100 -3.12 -5.85 -9.49
CA GLY A 100 -2.52 -4.90 -10.43
C GLY A 100 -3.03 -3.46 -10.27
N ASP A 101 -2.71 -2.60 -11.24
CA ASP A 101 -3.24 -1.24 -11.28
C ASP A 101 -4.75 -1.31 -11.57
N LEU A 102 -5.58 -0.82 -10.64
CA LEU A 102 -7.01 -0.73 -10.86
C LEU A 102 -7.25 0.37 -11.89
N LYS A 103 -7.40 0.00 -13.15
CA LYS A 103 -8.05 0.91 -14.09
C LYS A 103 -9.48 1.08 -13.62
N GLN A 104 -9.98 2.31 -13.61
CA GLN A 104 -11.42 2.56 -13.50
C GLN A 104 -12.10 1.63 -14.50
N ALA A 105 -12.94 0.72 -13.99
CA ALA A 105 -13.88 0.00 -14.83
C ALA A 105 -14.75 1.08 -15.46
N SER A 106 -14.46 1.35 -16.74
CA SER A 106 -15.22 2.23 -17.62
C SER A 106 -16.64 1.72 -17.79
#